data_AF-A0A9E1VLI6-F1
#
_entry.id   AF-A0A9E1VLI6-F1
#
_cell.length_a   1.000
_cell.length_b   1.000
_cell.length_c   1.000
_cell.angle_alpha   90.00
_cell.angle_beta   90.00
_cell.angle_gamma   90.00
#
_symmetry.space_group_name_H-M   'P 1'
#
loop_
_entity.id
_entity.type
_entity.pdbx_description
1 polymer ?
#
loop_
_entity_poly.entity_id
_entity_poly.type
_entity_poly.pdbx_seq_one_letter_code
_entity_poly.pdbx_strand_id
1 'polypeptide(L)'
;MNYTKQDIIQSLIESGISHGDSVFFTTSLGLVGIPPKRIDTTEKLNKLFLDAIIDVIGDGNILIPTYSYTFGDSTTSDPKVFDVKTTRAEIGPFPNYVLSQPGFIRSIDPFVSVACRGKDCKKLFSGLSNSSYGDNSFFARIVEDYSVKCCSIGLGPNWTPFIHYADWMAKTPYRYDKAFHGNIKNGEKLQHFDWIYSVPCLIPEAASSAHKIGRLAEENHIWKKSRLGRARIYTANCKEYFDFAIEQLKLDKWAFAKGPSVDVEAAEKIRMNNTDREKNTLSLYNVTEYKTGDWIGKWLVPEKWVCHEAKLMDLDGNILSITPKLYSMSIDKKVSLKELKMHLSEEVRILYDKRDWGFVFKGRLEQDYYRVIIKSDFGFGTIKVIDKKDRKYAFLANSMIRIDTKV
;
A
#
# COMPACT_ATOMS: atom_id res chain seq x y z
N MET A 1 -27.94 15.53 17.37
CA MET A 1 -27.53 14.21 16.82
C MET A 1 -28.19 13.94 15.48
N ASN A 2 -29.45 14.34 15.28
CA ASN A 2 -30.12 14.20 13.99
C ASN A 2 -29.54 15.16 12.95
N TYR A 3 -29.62 14.80 11.67
CA TYR A 3 -29.33 15.67 10.53
C TYR A 3 -30.22 15.29 9.33
N THR A 4 -30.31 16.19 8.35
CA THR A 4 -31.07 16.06 7.11
C THR A 4 -30.15 16.22 5.90
N LYS A 5 -30.66 16.01 4.68
CA LYS A 5 -29.91 16.31 3.44
C LYS A 5 -29.49 17.78 3.38
N GLN A 6 -30.37 18.69 3.81
CA GLN A 6 -30.08 20.13 3.82
C GLN A 6 -28.95 20.48 4.79
N ASP A 7 -28.92 19.82 5.96
CA ASP A 7 -27.81 20.03 6.91
C ASP A 7 -26.48 19.56 6.31
N ILE A 8 -26.46 18.46 5.56
CA ILE A 8 -25.25 17.97 4.86
C ILE A 8 -24.79 19.03 3.85
N ILE A 9 -25.70 19.49 2.98
CA ILE A 9 -25.41 20.51 1.94
C ILE A 9 -24.86 21.77 2.60
N GLN A 10 -25.57 22.30 3.59
CA GLN A 10 -25.17 23.53 4.29
C GLN A 10 -23.81 23.37 4.97
N SER A 11 -23.57 22.24 5.63
CA SER A 11 -22.28 21.96 6.28
C SER A 11 -21.14 21.88 5.26
N LEU A 12 -21.34 21.25 4.10
CA LEU A 12 -20.32 21.18 3.05
C LEU A 12 -19.97 22.60 2.57
N ILE A 13 -20.96 23.42 2.29
CA ILE A 13 -20.78 24.82 1.85
C ILE A 13 -20.04 25.64 2.93
N GLU A 14 -20.49 25.57 4.18
CA GLU A 14 -19.87 26.29 5.31
C GLU A 14 -18.43 25.83 5.60
N SER A 15 -18.11 24.58 5.28
CA SER A 15 -16.72 24.10 5.36
C SER A 15 -15.83 24.67 4.25
N GLY A 16 -16.38 25.36 3.26
CA GLY A 16 -15.64 25.99 2.16
C GLY A 16 -15.67 25.23 0.85
N ILE A 17 -16.61 24.29 0.67
CA ILE A 17 -16.88 23.65 -0.63
C ILE A 17 -17.83 24.54 -1.43
N SER A 18 -17.63 24.62 -2.74
CA SER A 18 -18.40 25.42 -3.67
C SER A 18 -18.69 24.62 -4.94
N HIS A 19 -19.72 25.07 -5.67
CA HIS A 19 -20.04 24.51 -6.98
C HIS A 19 -18.85 24.63 -7.93
N GLY A 20 -18.55 23.55 -8.64
CA GLY A 20 -17.42 23.47 -9.58
C GLY A 20 -16.09 23.02 -8.95
N ASP A 21 -16.02 22.83 -7.63
CA ASP A 21 -14.80 22.37 -6.96
C ASP A 21 -14.41 20.93 -7.36
N SER A 22 -13.12 20.65 -7.32
CA SER A 22 -12.58 19.29 -7.30
C SER A 22 -12.31 18.88 -5.86
N VAL A 23 -12.98 17.85 -5.34
CA VAL A 23 -12.87 17.48 -3.91
C VAL A 23 -12.60 15.99 -3.73
N PHE A 24 -11.51 15.68 -3.01
CA PHE A 24 -11.19 14.36 -2.50
C PHE A 24 -11.86 14.13 -1.15
N PHE A 25 -12.86 13.25 -1.12
CA PHE A 25 -13.63 12.95 0.09
C PHE A 25 -13.11 11.71 0.81
N THR A 26 -12.87 11.83 2.11
CA THR A 26 -12.71 10.70 3.03
C THR A 26 -13.91 10.65 3.98
N THR A 27 -14.49 9.46 4.18
CA THR A 27 -15.81 9.37 4.83
C THR A 27 -15.89 8.27 5.87
N SER A 28 -16.53 8.57 6.99
CA SER A 28 -17.14 7.59 7.90
C SER A 28 -18.55 8.04 8.25
N LEU A 29 -19.49 7.71 7.37
CA LEU A 29 -20.85 8.27 7.40
C LEU A 29 -21.63 7.88 8.68
N GLY A 30 -21.38 6.68 9.22
CA GLY A 30 -21.99 6.23 10.48
C GLY A 30 -21.51 7.03 11.71
N LEU A 31 -20.41 7.76 11.61
CA LEU A 31 -19.92 8.62 12.68
C LEU A 31 -20.59 10.00 12.71
N VAL A 32 -21.33 10.38 11.66
CA VAL A 32 -21.94 11.70 11.54
C VAL A 32 -23.13 11.92 12.49
N GLY A 33 -23.87 10.87 12.84
CA GLY A 33 -25.02 10.97 13.75
C GLY A 33 -26.23 10.17 13.26
N ILE A 34 -27.43 10.63 13.60
CA ILE A 34 -28.68 9.93 13.29
C ILE A 34 -29.29 10.54 12.02
N PRO A 35 -29.42 9.80 10.91
CA PRO A 35 -30.09 10.30 9.70
C PRO A 35 -31.62 10.35 9.88
N PRO A 36 -32.39 10.91 8.93
CA PRO A 36 -33.85 10.89 8.99
C PRO A 36 -34.38 9.45 9.10
N LYS A 37 -35.47 9.22 9.85
CA LYS A 37 -36.02 7.87 10.14
C LYS A 37 -36.19 6.94 8.93
N ARG A 38 -36.49 7.49 7.74
CA ARG A 38 -36.63 6.74 6.48
C ARG A 38 -35.32 6.15 5.94
N ILE A 39 -34.17 6.59 6.47
CA ILE A 39 -32.82 6.15 6.11
C ILE A 39 -32.40 5.10 7.14
N ASP A 40 -32.86 3.88 6.92
CA ASP A 40 -32.73 2.72 7.81
C ASP A 40 -31.74 1.67 7.30
N THR A 41 -31.09 1.90 6.15
CA THR A 41 -30.06 1.01 5.58
C THR A 41 -28.79 1.76 5.22
N THR A 42 -27.66 1.04 5.21
CA THR A 42 -26.35 1.56 4.75
C THR A 42 -26.41 2.12 3.33
N GLU A 43 -27.16 1.47 2.44
CA GLU A 43 -27.31 1.92 1.07
C GLU A 43 -28.07 3.25 0.98
N LYS A 44 -29.19 3.40 1.70
CA LYS A 44 -29.92 4.66 1.78
C LYS A 44 -29.07 5.78 2.39
N LEU A 45 -28.23 5.45 3.37
CA LEU A 45 -27.27 6.40 3.96
C LEU A 45 -26.23 6.85 2.94
N ASN A 46 -25.60 5.91 2.23
CA ASN A 46 -24.63 6.22 1.18
C ASN A 46 -25.27 7.08 0.08
N LYS A 47 -26.49 6.75 -0.33
CA LYS A 47 -27.27 7.55 -1.29
C LYS A 47 -27.50 8.97 -0.80
N LEU A 48 -27.96 9.13 0.45
CA LEU A 48 -28.23 10.44 1.05
C LEU A 48 -27.00 11.36 0.96
N PHE A 49 -25.82 10.84 1.32
CA PHE A 49 -24.58 11.62 1.27
C PHE A 49 -24.10 11.86 -0.16
N LEU A 50 -24.14 10.85 -1.03
CA LEU A 50 -23.71 11.03 -2.41
C LEU A 50 -24.60 12.05 -3.14
N ASP A 51 -25.91 12.00 -2.95
CA ASP A 51 -26.84 12.98 -3.54
C ASP A 51 -26.50 14.40 -3.04
N ALA A 52 -26.23 14.59 -1.74
CA ALA A 52 -25.87 15.89 -1.19
C ALA A 52 -24.51 16.39 -1.72
N ILE A 53 -23.53 15.51 -1.88
CA ILE A 53 -22.22 15.84 -2.46
C ILE A 53 -22.39 16.26 -3.92
N ILE A 54 -23.18 15.52 -4.71
CA ILE A 54 -23.46 15.87 -6.11
C ILE A 54 -24.15 17.24 -6.20
N ASP A 55 -25.14 17.52 -5.35
CA ASP A 55 -25.86 18.80 -5.37
C ASP A 55 -24.93 20.00 -5.08
N VAL A 56 -23.97 19.84 -4.16
CA VAL A 56 -23.02 20.91 -3.80
C VAL A 56 -21.94 21.08 -4.86
N ILE A 57 -21.37 19.99 -5.38
CA ILE A 57 -20.26 20.02 -6.33
C ILE A 57 -20.72 20.41 -7.73
N GLY A 58 -21.91 19.98 -8.16
CA GLY A 58 -22.43 20.22 -9.50
C GLY A 58 -21.48 19.74 -10.59
N ASP A 59 -21.01 20.67 -11.43
CA ASP A 59 -20.11 20.41 -12.57
C ASP A 59 -18.62 20.22 -12.20
N GLY A 60 -18.32 20.21 -10.89
CA GLY A 60 -16.98 19.93 -10.38
C GLY A 60 -16.58 18.45 -10.44
N ASN A 61 -15.57 18.07 -9.66
CA ASN A 61 -15.06 16.70 -9.61
C ASN A 61 -15.20 16.10 -8.21
N ILE A 62 -15.79 14.92 -8.12
CA ILE A 62 -15.93 14.14 -6.89
C ILE A 62 -14.90 13.01 -6.95
N LEU A 63 -13.91 13.03 -6.06
CA LEU A 63 -12.85 12.03 -5.94
C LEU A 63 -13.06 11.21 -4.66
N ILE A 64 -13.22 9.90 -4.78
CA ILE A 64 -13.47 8.99 -3.66
C ILE A 64 -12.39 7.89 -3.66
N PRO A 65 -11.64 7.67 -2.57
CA PRO A 65 -10.70 6.56 -2.50
C PRO A 65 -11.44 5.23 -2.57
N THR A 66 -10.88 4.27 -3.31
CA THR A 66 -11.43 2.93 -3.55
C THR A 66 -10.35 1.86 -3.38
N TYR A 67 -9.58 1.95 -2.30
CA TYR A 67 -8.38 1.13 -2.09
C TYR A 67 -8.74 -0.36 -1.97
N SER A 68 -7.94 -1.23 -2.59
CA SER A 68 -8.19 -2.68 -2.66
C SER A 68 -6.96 -3.56 -2.45
N TYR A 69 -5.75 -3.00 -2.34
CA TYR A 69 -4.51 -3.70 -2.01
C TYR A 69 -4.24 -5.01 -2.78
N THR A 70 -4.80 -5.15 -3.98
CA THR A 70 -5.00 -6.43 -4.67
C THR A 70 -3.69 -7.11 -5.05
N PHE A 71 -2.69 -6.32 -5.44
CA PHE A 71 -1.36 -6.84 -5.76
C PHE A 71 -0.57 -7.28 -4.53
N GLY A 72 -0.95 -6.81 -3.32
CA GLY A 72 -0.35 -7.25 -2.06
C GLY A 72 -0.55 -8.74 -1.77
N ASP A 73 -1.62 -9.32 -2.32
CA ASP A 73 -1.99 -10.74 -2.15
C ASP A 73 -1.47 -11.65 -3.27
N SER A 74 -0.70 -11.11 -4.22
CA SER A 74 -0.23 -11.88 -5.37
C SER A 74 0.99 -12.73 -5.03
N THR A 75 0.99 -13.97 -5.54
CA THR A 75 2.19 -14.81 -5.63
C THR A 75 2.52 -15.09 -7.09
N THR A 76 3.73 -15.54 -7.38
CA THR A 76 4.12 -15.91 -8.75
C THR A 76 3.24 -17.04 -9.31
N SER A 77 2.84 -18.01 -8.48
CA SER A 77 1.91 -19.07 -8.87
C SER A 77 0.44 -18.68 -8.90
N ASP A 78 0.05 -17.59 -8.24
CA ASP A 78 -1.33 -17.09 -8.14
C ASP A 78 -1.37 -15.54 -8.24
N PRO A 79 -1.12 -14.98 -9.44
CA PRO A 79 -1.17 -13.55 -9.65
C PRO A 79 -2.60 -13.04 -9.54
N LYS A 80 -2.89 -12.16 -8.57
CA LYS A 80 -4.22 -11.62 -8.36
C LYS A 80 -4.63 -10.66 -9.47
N VAL A 81 -5.95 -10.55 -9.66
CA VAL A 81 -6.54 -9.70 -10.69
C VAL A 81 -7.21 -8.49 -10.06
N PHE A 82 -6.72 -7.30 -10.39
CA PHE A 82 -7.41 -6.04 -10.19
C PHE A 82 -8.29 -5.74 -11.41
N ASP A 83 -9.59 -6.00 -11.29
CA ASP A 83 -10.58 -5.59 -12.28
C ASP A 83 -11.07 -4.18 -11.96
N VAL A 84 -10.76 -3.23 -12.85
CA VAL A 84 -11.03 -1.79 -12.66
C VAL A 84 -12.51 -1.54 -12.35
N LYS A 85 -13.42 -2.37 -12.89
CA LYS A 85 -14.87 -2.22 -12.72
C LYS A 85 -15.41 -3.01 -11.51
N THR A 86 -14.90 -4.21 -11.25
CA THR A 86 -15.55 -5.14 -10.32
C THR A 86 -14.79 -5.41 -9.02
N THR A 87 -13.47 -5.13 -8.94
CA THR A 87 -12.72 -5.30 -7.69
C THR A 87 -13.26 -4.36 -6.63
N ARG A 88 -13.67 -4.91 -5.48
CA ARG A 88 -14.25 -4.14 -4.37
C ARG A 88 -13.19 -3.32 -3.65
N ALA A 89 -13.61 -2.21 -3.05
CA ALA A 89 -12.79 -1.45 -2.12
C ALA A 89 -12.86 -2.04 -0.70
N GLU A 90 -11.78 -1.95 0.06
CA GLU A 90 -11.63 -2.50 1.41
C GLU A 90 -11.81 -1.44 2.52
N ILE A 91 -11.95 -0.17 2.14
CA ILE A 91 -12.01 0.97 3.07
C ILE A 91 -13.43 1.44 3.39
N GLY A 92 -14.40 0.52 3.37
CA GLY A 92 -15.76 0.74 3.84
C GLY A 92 -16.86 0.69 2.77
N PRO A 93 -18.13 0.88 3.16
CA PRO A 93 -19.28 0.67 2.28
C PRO A 93 -19.50 1.81 1.27
N PHE A 94 -19.12 3.05 1.59
CA PHE A 94 -19.37 4.21 0.73
C PHE A 94 -18.59 4.14 -0.59
N PRO A 95 -17.28 3.83 -0.62
CA PRO A 95 -16.55 3.62 -1.88
C PRO A 95 -17.14 2.54 -2.79
N ASN A 96 -17.62 1.43 -2.21
CA ASN A 96 -18.27 0.36 -2.98
C ASN A 96 -19.62 0.79 -3.56
N TYR A 97 -20.40 1.59 -2.80
CA TYR A 97 -21.63 2.20 -3.32
C TYR A 97 -21.32 3.16 -4.47
N VAL A 98 -20.28 3.99 -4.35
CA VAL A 98 -19.84 4.92 -5.41
C VAL A 98 -19.43 4.18 -6.69
N LEU A 99 -18.67 3.08 -6.57
CA LEU A 99 -18.26 2.27 -7.71
C LEU A 99 -19.43 1.67 -8.50
N SER A 100 -20.58 1.44 -7.85
CA SER A 100 -21.79 0.95 -8.55
C SER A 100 -22.63 2.04 -9.20
N GLN A 101 -22.32 3.32 -8.95
CA GLN A 101 -23.10 4.44 -9.50
C GLN A 101 -22.65 4.81 -10.92
N PRO A 102 -23.58 5.24 -11.79
CA PRO A 102 -23.24 5.74 -13.10
C PRO A 102 -22.43 7.05 -13.03
N GLY A 103 -21.55 7.24 -14.01
CA GLY A 103 -20.75 8.46 -14.16
C GLY A 103 -19.42 8.47 -13.39
N PHE A 104 -19.15 7.48 -12.55
CA PHE A 104 -17.83 7.29 -11.94
C PHE A 104 -16.92 6.46 -12.85
N ILE A 105 -15.69 6.93 -13.05
CA ILE A 105 -14.58 6.15 -13.60
C ILE A 105 -13.56 5.90 -12.49
N ARG A 106 -12.75 4.84 -12.60
CA ARG A 106 -11.76 4.48 -11.57
C ARG A 106 -10.35 4.57 -12.14
N SER A 107 -9.41 5.07 -11.34
CA SER A 107 -7.99 5.05 -11.70
C SER A 107 -7.46 3.62 -11.74
N ILE A 108 -6.44 3.41 -12.56
CA ILE A 108 -5.74 2.13 -12.66
C ILE A 108 -4.63 2.15 -11.61
N ASP A 109 -4.96 1.74 -10.40
CA ASP A 109 -4.00 1.49 -9.31
C ASP A 109 -4.52 0.30 -8.49
N PRO A 110 -3.81 -0.84 -8.48
CA PRO A 110 -4.27 -2.06 -7.81
C PRO A 110 -4.22 -1.98 -6.27
N PHE A 111 -3.59 -0.96 -5.70
CA PHE A 111 -3.53 -0.73 -4.26
C PHE A 111 -4.51 0.36 -3.83
N VAL A 112 -4.34 1.57 -4.36
CA VAL A 112 -4.97 2.79 -3.87
C VAL A 112 -5.71 3.56 -4.95
N SER A 113 -6.42 2.83 -5.81
CA SER A 113 -7.30 3.42 -6.83
C SER A 113 -8.33 4.38 -6.26
N VAL A 114 -8.75 5.33 -7.09
CA VAL A 114 -9.71 6.40 -6.78
C VAL A 114 -10.82 6.38 -7.81
N ALA A 115 -12.07 6.46 -7.36
CA ALA A 115 -13.21 6.72 -8.22
C ALA A 115 -13.37 8.23 -8.42
N CYS A 116 -13.65 8.66 -9.65
CA CYS A 116 -13.86 10.06 -10.00
C CYS A 116 -15.10 10.23 -10.86
N ARG A 117 -15.92 11.23 -10.53
CA ARG A 117 -17.02 11.72 -11.36
C ARG A 117 -16.84 13.22 -11.58
N GLY A 118 -16.85 13.67 -12.83
CA GLY A 118 -16.61 15.06 -13.20
C GLY A 118 -15.85 15.20 -14.51
N LYS A 119 -15.70 16.43 -14.99
CA LYS A 119 -15.12 16.74 -16.31
C LYS A 119 -13.62 16.46 -16.41
N ASP A 120 -12.88 16.56 -15.30
CA ASP A 120 -11.42 16.45 -15.27
C ASP A 120 -10.92 15.03 -14.95
N CYS A 121 -11.82 14.10 -14.62
CA CYS A 121 -11.46 12.75 -14.19
C CYS A 121 -10.57 12.01 -15.19
N LYS A 122 -10.85 12.12 -16.50
CA LYS A 122 -10.02 11.49 -17.54
C LYS A 122 -8.60 12.06 -17.55
N LYS A 123 -8.47 13.38 -17.39
CA LYS A 123 -7.17 14.06 -17.31
C LYS A 123 -6.39 13.59 -16.08
N LEU A 124 -7.04 13.60 -14.91
CA LEU A 124 -6.45 13.18 -13.64
C LEU A 124 -5.89 11.75 -13.70
N PHE A 125 -6.57 10.83 -14.39
CA PHE A 125 -6.18 9.43 -14.48
C PHE A 125 -5.33 9.06 -15.71
N SER A 126 -5.13 9.98 -16.64
CA SER A 126 -4.39 9.69 -17.89
C SER A 126 -2.89 9.57 -17.66
N GLY A 127 -2.27 8.45 -18.05
CA GLY A 127 -0.81 8.29 -18.00
C GLY A 127 -0.21 8.30 -16.59
N LEU A 128 -0.91 7.75 -15.60
CA LEU A 128 -0.33 7.48 -14.27
C LEU A 128 0.80 6.44 -14.39
N SER A 129 1.83 6.57 -13.54
CA SER A 129 2.90 5.58 -13.45
C SER A 129 2.43 4.29 -12.74
N ASN A 130 3.19 3.21 -12.89
CA ASN A 130 2.98 1.97 -12.13
C ASN A 130 3.57 2.07 -10.71
N SER A 131 3.30 3.18 -10.03
CA SER A 131 3.69 3.42 -8.65
C SER A 131 2.57 4.17 -7.93
N SER A 132 2.17 3.66 -6.77
CA SER A 132 1.07 4.26 -6.01
C SER A 132 1.44 5.60 -5.37
N TYR A 133 2.72 5.80 -5.05
CA TYR A 133 3.21 7.00 -4.36
C TYR A 133 4.48 7.58 -4.98
N GLY A 134 4.87 7.14 -6.18
CA GLY A 134 6.04 7.67 -6.87
C GLY A 134 5.73 8.88 -7.74
N ASP A 135 6.73 9.27 -8.51
CA ASP A 135 6.60 10.29 -9.54
C ASP A 135 5.45 9.96 -10.50
N ASN A 136 4.67 10.99 -10.84
CA ASN A 136 3.50 10.88 -11.72
C ASN A 136 2.43 9.87 -11.24
N SER A 137 2.40 9.54 -9.94
CA SER A 137 1.27 8.87 -9.30
C SER A 137 0.04 9.80 -9.19
N PHE A 138 -1.12 9.24 -8.82
CA PHE A 138 -2.32 10.06 -8.61
C PHE A 138 -2.09 11.10 -7.51
N PHE A 139 -1.45 10.70 -6.41
CA PHE A 139 -1.17 11.61 -5.30
C PHE A 139 -0.18 12.70 -5.69
N ALA A 140 0.84 12.38 -6.51
CA ALA A 140 1.75 13.40 -7.06
C ALA A 140 1.04 14.49 -7.86
N ARG A 141 -0.08 14.16 -8.53
CA ARG A 141 -0.85 15.13 -9.32
C ARG A 141 -1.75 16.00 -8.46
N ILE A 142 -2.53 15.40 -7.55
CA ILE A 142 -3.54 16.17 -6.81
C ILE A 142 -2.89 17.14 -5.80
N VAL A 143 -1.72 16.78 -5.27
CA VAL A 143 -1.06 17.64 -4.27
C VAL A 143 -0.44 18.87 -4.90
N GLU A 144 -0.17 18.88 -6.21
CA GLU A 144 0.32 20.05 -6.94
C GLU A 144 -0.80 20.93 -7.53
N ASP A 145 -2.06 20.45 -7.47
CA ASP A 145 -3.21 21.14 -8.05
C ASP A 145 -3.94 21.99 -6.99
N TYR A 146 -3.72 23.32 -7.04
CA TYR A 146 -4.40 24.29 -6.16
C TYR A 146 -5.92 24.30 -6.32
N SER A 147 -6.49 23.71 -7.38
CA SER A 147 -7.95 23.61 -7.53
C SER A 147 -8.56 22.43 -6.76
N VAL A 148 -7.75 21.52 -6.24
CA VAL A 148 -8.22 20.34 -5.50
C VAL A 148 -8.31 20.65 -4.01
N LYS A 149 -9.43 20.27 -3.40
CA LYS A 149 -9.65 20.29 -1.94
C LYS A 149 -9.69 18.88 -1.38
N CYS A 150 -9.33 18.73 -0.12
CA CYS A 150 -9.57 17.51 0.66
C CYS A 150 -10.72 17.77 1.63
N CYS A 151 -11.68 16.86 1.72
CA CYS A 151 -12.82 16.95 2.63
C CYS A 151 -12.97 15.66 3.45
N SER A 152 -12.93 15.78 4.78
CA SER A 152 -13.15 14.70 5.72
C SER A 152 -14.55 14.81 6.36
N ILE A 153 -15.36 13.76 6.19
CA ILE A 153 -16.71 13.66 6.75
C ILE A 153 -16.75 12.54 7.79
N GLY A 154 -16.92 12.91 9.06
CA GLY A 154 -17.08 11.94 10.15
C GLY A 154 -15.78 11.31 10.67
N LEU A 155 -14.62 11.65 10.10
CA LEU A 155 -13.31 11.10 10.46
C LEU A 155 -12.42 12.07 11.27
N GLY A 156 -12.81 13.34 11.35
CA GLY A 156 -11.97 14.39 11.94
C GLY A 156 -10.82 14.82 11.01
N PRO A 157 -9.89 15.66 11.50
CA PRO A 157 -8.73 16.09 10.72
C PRO A 157 -7.64 15.00 10.62
N ASN A 158 -7.88 13.82 11.22
CA ASN A 158 -6.90 12.74 11.36
C ASN A 158 -6.74 11.89 10.10
N TRP A 159 -7.31 12.31 8.97
CA TRP A 159 -7.22 11.59 7.70
C TRP A 159 -6.61 12.49 6.64
N THR A 160 -5.44 12.07 6.18
CA THR A 160 -4.62 12.80 5.21
C THR A 160 -4.56 11.99 3.93
N PRO A 161 -5.22 12.43 2.84
CA PRO A 161 -5.31 11.65 1.59
C PRO A 161 -3.95 11.19 1.05
N PHE A 162 -2.95 12.06 1.12
CA PHE A 162 -1.62 11.88 0.57
C PHE A 162 -0.57 11.44 1.61
N ILE A 163 -0.97 10.96 2.79
CA ILE A 163 -0.03 10.64 3.91
C ILE A 163 1.19 9.84 3.44
N HIS A 164 0.96 8.77 2.70
CA HIS A 164 2.05 7.89 2.24
C HIS A 164 2.84 8.48 1.08
N TYR A 165 2.24 9.37 0.28
CA TYR A 165 2.96 10.15 -0.71
C TYR A 165 3.88 11.19 -0.05
N ALA A 166 3.42 11.86 1.01
CA ALA A 166 4.23 12.77 1.79
C ALA A 166 5.40 12.04 2.47
N ASP A 167 5.15 10.86 3.06
CA ASP A 167 6.22 9.99 3.60
C ASP A 167 7.26 9.62 2.52
N TRP A 168 6.78 9.20 1.34
CA TRP A 168 7.65 8.83 0.21
C TRP A 168 8.50 10.01 -0.27
N MET A 169 7.87 11.18 -0.46
CA MET A 169 8.55 12.43 -0.86
C MET A 169 9.62 12.87 0.16
N ALA A 170 9.31 12.77 1.45
CA ALA A 170 10.24 13.13 2.53
C ALA A 170 11.34 12.08 2.76
N LYS A 171 11.29 10.93 2.06
CA LYS A 171 12.18 9.78 2.25
C LYS A 171 12.26 9.42 3.73
N THR A 172 11.11 9.14 4.33
CA THR A 172 11.02 8.80 5.76
C THR A 172 11.74 7.46 6.03
N PRO A 173 12.44 7.33 7.17
CA PRO A 173 13.34 6.19 7.38
C PRO A 173 12.61 4.86 7.64
N TYR A 174 11.31 4.91 7.93
CA TYR A 174 10.47 3.74 8.24
C TYR A 174 9.61 3.27 7.07
N ARG A 175 9.82 3.79 5.86
CA ARG A 175 9.19 3.27 4.65
C ARG A 175 10.22 2.98 3.59
N TYR A 176 9.90 2.03 2.71
CA TYR A 176 10.75 1.68 1.58
C TYR A 176 9.91 1.21 0.40
N ASP A 177 10.46 1.34 -0.81
CA ASP A 177 9.79 0.87 -2.02
C ASP A 177 9.89 -0.65 -2.13
N LYS A 178 8.76 -1.26 -2.46
CA LYS A 178 8.65 -2.70 -2.68
C LYS A 178 7.96 -2.97 -4.01
N ALA A 179 8.53 -3.89 -4.77
CA ALA A 179 7.95 -4.38 -6.00
C ALA A 179 6.89 -5.46 -5.70
N PHE A 180 5.77 -5.32 -6.38
CA PHE A 180 4.67 -6.26 -6.44
C PHE A 180 4.34 -6.54 -7.90
N HIS A 181 3.58 -7.59 -8.16
CA HIS A 181 3.14 -7.92 -9.49
C HIS A 181 1.73 -8.47 -9.46
N GLY A 182 1.05 -8.47 -10.60
CA GLY A 182 -0.29 -9.00 -10.71
C GLY A 182 -0.91 -8.69 -12.07
N ASN A 183 -2.19 -8.96 -12.20
CA ASN A 183 -2.92 -8.74 -13.45
C ASN A 183 -3.92 -7.60 -13.28
N ILE A 184 -4.00 -6.71 -14.27
CA ILE A 184 -5.02 -5.67 -14.35
C ILE A 184 -5.97 -6.01 -15.47
N LYS A 185 -7.27 -5.98 -15.17
CA LYS A 185 -8.34 -6.14 -16.14
C LYS A 185 -9.08 -4.82 -16.34
N ASN A 186 -9.03 -4.28 -17.55
CA ASN A 186 -9.75 -3.06 -17.95
C ASN A 186 -10.60 -3.35 -19.20
N GLY A 187 -11.90 -3.49 -19.00
CA GLY A 187 -12.80 -4.04 -20.03
C GLY A 187 -12.45 -5.49 -20.32
N GLU A 188 -12.22 -5.81 -21.60
CA GLU A 188 -11.83 -7.14 -22.06
C GLU A 188 -10.31 -7.40 -21.95
N LYS A 189 -9.51 -6.34 -21.76
CA LYS A 189 -8.06 -6.44 -21.75
C LYS A 189 -7.56 -6.89 -20.37
N LEU A 190 -6.89 -8.04 -20.34
CA LEU A 190 -6.15 -8.55 -19.17
C LEU A 190 -4.65 -8.49 -19.45
N GLN A 191 -3.89 -7.83 -18.58
CA GLN A 191 -2.44 -7.70 -18.73
C GLN A 191 -1.71 -7.83 -17.40
N HIS A 192 -0.50 -8.39 -17.45
CA HIS A 192 0.39 -8.48 -16.30
C HIS A 192 1.18 -7.18 -16.12
N PHE A 193 1.38 -6.76 -14.87
CA PHE A 193 2.10 -5.56 -14.51
C PHE A 193 2.95 -5.77 -13.26
N ASP A 194 4.14 -5.18 -13.27
CA ASP A 194 4.90 -4.86 -12.07
C ASP A 194 4.44 -3.51 -11.51
N TRP A 195 4.42 -3.39 -10.19
CA TRP A 195 3.94 -2.22 -9.47
C TRP A 195 4.82 -1.90 -8.27
N ILE A 196 5.14 -0.62 -8.09
CA ILE A 196 5.87 -0.14 -6.91
C ILE A 196 4.87 0.40 -5.89
N TYR A 197 5.01 -0.07 -4.65
CA TYR A 197 4.27 0.46 -3.52
C TYR A 197 5.24 0.70 -2.36
N SER A 198 5.27 1.93 -1.85
CA SER A 198 6.03 2.26 -0.65
C SER A 198 5.33 1.67 0.56
N VAL A 199 5.94 0.68 1.21
CA VAL A 199 5.41 -0.01 2.39
C VAL A 199 6.03 0.54 3.68
N PRO A 200 5.32 0.54 4.82
CA PRO A 200 5.96 0.76 6.10
C PRO A 200 6.80 -0.46 6.51
N CYS A 201 7.82 -0.21 7.32
CA CYS A 201 8.50 -1.26 8.09
C CYS A 201 7.50 -1.94 9.02
N LEU A 202 7.74 -3.21 9.35
CA LEU A 202 6.81 -4.04 10.13
C LEU A 202 6.98 -3.87 11.65
N ILE A 203 7.62 -2.79 12.08
CA ILE A 203 7.79 -2.40 13.48
C ILE A 203 6.59 -1.57 13.98
N PRO A 204 6.18 -1.69 15.24
CA PRO A 204 5.02 -0.96 15.78
C PRO A 204 5.09 0.55 15.63
N GLU A 205 6.31 1.13 15.71
CA GLU A 205 6.56 2.56 15.64
C GLU A 205 6.23 3.13 14.25
N ALA A 206 6.44 2.33 13.20
CA ALA A 206 6.23 2.70 11.80
C ALA A 206 4.75 2.70 11.38
N ALA A 207 3.83 2.26 12.26
CA ALA A 207 2.40 2.28 11.98
C ALA A 207 1.95 3.72 11.66
N SER A 208 1.27 3.90 10.53
CA SER A 208 0.91 5.24 10.06
C SER A 208 -0.17 5.90 10.91
N SER A 209 -0.01 7.20 11.17
CA SER A 209 -0.90 8.01 11.98
C SER A 209 -0.92 9.45 11.47
N ALA A 210 -2.10 9.92 11.06
CA ALA A 210 -2.31 11.33 10.69
C ALA A 210 -2.83 12.18 11.87
N HIS A 211 -2.94 11.62 13.08
CA HIS A 211 -3.49 12.35 14.24
C HIS A 211 -2.67 13.58 14.63
N LYS A 212 -1.32 13.45 14.67
CA LYS A 212 -0.41 14.54 15.04
C LYS A 212 -0.52 15.69 14.05
N ILE A 213 -0.28 15.39 12.76
CA ILE A 213 -0.32 16.38 11.69
C ILE A 213 -1.72 16.98 11.50
N GLY A 214 -2.76 16.15 11.59
CA GLY A 214 -4.14 16.62 11.49
C GLY A 214 -4.50 17.64 12.56
N ARG A 215 -4.07 17.41 13.81
CA ARG A 215 -4.25 18.38 14.91
C ARG A 215 -3.44 19.65 14.68
N LEU A 216 -2.17 19.54 14.32
CA LEU A 216 -1.33 20.71 14.04
C LEU A 216 -1.92 21.55 12.89
N ALA A 217 -2.44 20.91 11.84
CA ALA A 217 -3.12 21.59 10.74
C ALA A 217 -4.40 22.30 11.20
N GLU A 218 -5.14 21.73 12.15
CA GLU A 218 -6.32 22.39 12.75
C GLU A 218 -5.91 23.62 13.59
N GLU A 219 -4.84 23.50 14.39
CA GLU A 219 -4.29 24.59 15.20
C GLU A 219 -3.73 25.73 14.34
N ASN A 220 -3.19 25.41 13.15
CA ASN A 220 -2.65 26.37 12.19
C ASN A 220 -3.71 26.84 11.16
N HIS A 221 -4.99 26.59 11.41
CA HIS A 221 -6.10 27.04 10.56
C HIS A 221 -6.05 26.59 9.08
N ILE A 222 -5.34 25.50 8.79
CA ILE A 222 -5.34 24.87 7.46
C ILE A 222 -6.74 24.30 7.16
N TRP A 223 -7.38 23.71 8.16
CA TRP A 223 -8.74 23.18 8.04
C TRP A 223 -9.79 24.26 8.27
N LYS A 224 -10.67 24.46 7.29
CA LYS A 224 -12.00 25.03 7.52
C LYS A 224 -12.94 23.94 8.01
N LYS A 225 -13.85 24.28 8.92
CA LYS A 225 -14.73 23.28 9.54
C LYS A 225 -16.14 23.80 9.79
N SER A 226 -17.11 22.91 9.64
CA SER A 226 -18.53 23.13 9.93
C SER A 226 -19.09 21.95 10.73
N ARG A 227 -20.24 22.14 11.38
CA ARG A 227 -20.86 21.11 12.22
C ARG A 227 -21.92 20.35 11.44
N LEU A 228 -21.84 19.02 11.45
CA LEU A 228 -22.88 18.14 10.90
C LEU A 228 -23.23 17.04 11.90
N GLY A 229 -24.46 17.07 12.44
CA GLY A 229 -24.92 16.09 13.43
C GLY A 229 -24.07 16.09 14.70
N ARG A 230 -23.41 14.95 14.97
CA ARG A 230 -22.43 14.79 16.07
C ARG A 230 -20.97 14.97 15.62
N ALA A 231 -20.72 15.09 14.32
CA ALA A 231 -19.39 15.23 13.75
C ALA A 231 -19.13 16.68 13.27
N ARG A 232 -17.93 16.87 12.72
CA ARG A 232 -17.56 18.05 11.94
C ARG A 232 -17.13 17.60 10.55
N ILE A 233 -17.38 18.45 9.56
CA ILE A 233 -16.77 18.36 8.24
C ILE A 233 -15.52 19.22 8.27
N TYR A 234 -14.41 18.70 7.77
CA TYR A 234 -13.14 19.43 7.64
C TYR A 234 -12.76 19.50 6.18
N THR A 235 -12.52 20.71 5.68
CA THR A 235 -12.12 20.96 4.29
C THR A 235 -10.89 21.84 4.25
N ALA A 236 -9.92 21.47 3.41
CA ALA A 236 -8.70 22.25 3.17
C ALA A 236 -8.35 22.22 1.68
N ASN A 237 -7.61 23.22 1.22
CA ASN A 237 -6.92 23.13 -0.07
C ASN A 237 -5.88 21.98 0.00
N CYS A 238 -5.82 21.13 -1.04
CA CYS A 238 -4.96 19.95 -1.03
C CYS A 238 -3.48 20.32 -1.01
N LYS A 239 -3.07 21.29 -1.85
CA LYS A 239 -1.69 21.79 -1.93
C LYS A 239 -1.25 22.45 -0.63
N GLU A 240 -2.08 23.35 -0.08
CA GLU A 240 -1.75 24.03 1.18
C GLU A 240 -1.59 23.03 2.33
N TYR A 241 -2.45 22.02 2.42
CA TYR A 241 -2.31 20.98 3.43
C TYR A 241 -1.09 20.08 3.19
N PHE A 242 -0.78 19.77 1.94
CA PHE A 242 0.40 18.99 1.59
C PHE A 242 1.69 19.74 1.94
N ASP A 243 1.79 21.02 1.57
CA ASP A 243 2.94 21.87 1.89
C ASP A 243 3.15 21.95 3.39
N PHE A 244 2.07 22.19 4.14
CA PHE A 244 2.10 22.17 5.60
C PHE A 244 2.64 20.83 6.14
N ALA A 245 2.13 19.71 5.63
CA ALA A 245 2.58 18.38 6.04
C ALA A 245 4.07 18.13 5.72
N ILE A 246 4.55 18.59 4.57
CA ILE A 246 5.96 18.49 4.18
C ILE A 246 6.84 19.33 5.09
N GLU A 247 6.42 20.54 5.49
CA GLU A 247 7.16 21.33 6.49
C GLU A 247 7.26 20.60 7.83
N GLN A 248 6.17 19.95 8.27
CA GLN A 248 6.23 19.13 9.49
C GLN A 248 7.17 17.93 9.35
N LEU A 249 7.23 17.29 8.17
CA LEU A 249 8.14 16.18 7.90
C LEU A 249 9.61 16.60 7.79
N LYS A 250 9.90 17.85 7.39
CA LYS A 250 11.25 18.42 7.43
C LYS A 250 11.76 18.58 8.86
N LEU A 251 10.86 18.94 9.80
CA LEU A 251 11.17 19.05 11.22
C LEU A 251 11.29 17.68 11.90
N ASP A 252 10.38 16.77 11.56
CA ASP A 252 10.32 15.43 12.13
C ASP A 252 9.88 14.42 11.07
N LYS A 253 10.85 13.63 10.56
CA LYS A 253 10.56 12.59 9.57
C LYS A 253 9.60 11.52 10.06
N TRP A 254 9.33 11.42 11.37
CA TRP A 254 8.38 10.48 11.99
C TRP A 254 7.02 11.10 12.29
N ALA A 255 6.73 12.30 11.79
CA ALA A 255 5.50 13.01 12.15
C ALA A 255 4.21 12.29 11.71
N PHE A 256 4.27 11.40 10.72
CA PHE A 256 3.17 10.53 10.28
C PHE A 256 3.25 9.09 10.80
N ALA A 257 4.18 8.80 11.70
CA ALA A 257 4.31 7.51 12.36
C ALA A 257 3.68 7.55 13.77
N LYS A 258 3.30 6.39 14.31
CA LYS A 258 2.67 6.26 15.63
C LYS A 258 3.70 6.36 16.76
N GLY A 259 4.85 5.73 16.57
CA GLY A 259 5.89 5.63 17.59
C GLY A 259 6.93 6.74 17.50
N PRO A 260 7.79 6.85 18.52
CA PRO A 260 8.94 7.74 18.45
C PRO A 260 9.89 7.29 17.32
N SER A 261 10.79 8.19 16.94
CA SER A 261 11.91 7.84 16.06
C SER A 261 12.76 6.74 16.72
N VAL A 262 13.07 5.71 15.94
CA VAL A 262 13.95 4.60 16.36
C VAL A 262 14.97 4.28 15.27
N ASP A 263 16.04 3.56 15.63
CA ASP A 263 16.88 2.89 14.64
C ASP A 263 16.07 1.74 14.00
N VAL A 264 15.60 1.97 12.78
CA VAL A 264 14.74 1.05 12.04
C VAL A 264 15.42 -0.29 11.78
N GLU A 265 16.72 -0.30 11.46
CA GLU A 265 17.41 -1.57 11.19
C GLU A 265 17.59 -2.38 12.49
N ALA A 266 17.91 -1.71 13.60
CA ALA A 266 17.99 -2.39 14.89
C ALA A 266 16.63 -2.97 15.33
N ALA A 267 15.55 -2.19 15.18
CA ALA A 267 14.20 -2.62 15.53
C ALA A 267 13.72 -3.79 14.66
N GLU A 268 13.98 -3.76 13.35
CA GLU A 268 13.66 -4.86 12.43
C GLU A 268 14.50 -6.12 12.70
N LYS A 269 15.79 -5.99 13.03
CA LYS A 269 16.62 -7.14 13.44
C LYS A 269 16.04 -7.86 14.66
N ILE A 270 15.58 -7.10 15.66
CA ILE A 270 14.91 -7.65 16.85
C ILE A 270 13.60 -8.34 16.45
N ARG A 271 12.75 -7.66 15.67
CA ARG A 271 11.45 -8.19 15.23
C ARG A 271 11.58 -9.50 14.45
N MET A 272 12.56 -9.59 13.56
CA MET A 272 12.82 -10.77 12.73
C MET A 272 13.52 -11.90 13.50
N ASN A 273 13.89 -11.70 14.78
CA ASN A 273 14.77 -12.60 15.53
C ASN A 273 16.05 -12.95 14.74
N ASN A 274 16.62 -11.95 14.05
CA ASN A 274 17.76 -12.16 13.19
C ASN A 274 19.05 -12.18 14.03
N THR A 275 19.58 -13.38 14.26
CA THR A 275 20.83 -13.60 15.00
C THR A 275 22.03 -13.83 14.10
N ASP A 276 21.89 -13.66 12.77
CA ASP A 276 22.94 -13.98 11.81
C ASP A 276 24.22 -13.21 12.13
N ARG A 277 25.26 -13.96 12.48
CA ARG A 277 26.65 -13.48 12.44
C ARG A 277 27.11 -13.60 11.01
N GLU A 278 27.14 -12.49 10.28
CA GLU A 278 27.70 -12.46 8.93
C GLU A 278 29.11 -13.04 8.94
N LYS A 279 29.33 -14.10 8.16
CA LYS A 279 30.67 -14.67 8.02
C LYS A 279 31.57 -13.62 7.39
N ASN A 280 32.73 -13.38 8.00
CA ASN A 280 33.73 -12.39 7.57
C ASN A 280 34.49 -12.83 6.29
N THR A 281 33.72 -13.16 5.25
CA THR A 281 34.16 -13.75 3.97
C THR A 281 34.32 -12.71 2.86
N LEU A 282 33.91 -11.47 3.12
CA LEU A 282 33.93 -10.36 2.15
C LEU A 282 35.15 -9.45 2.30
N SER A 283 36.09 -9.75 3.21
CA SER A 283 37.27 -8.90 3.48
C SER A 283 38.19 -8.66 2.28
N LEU A 284 38.07 -9.48 1.24
CA LEU A 284 38.85 -9.39 -0.01
C LEU A 284 38.16 -8.54 -1.11
N TYR A 285 36.99 -7.98 -0.84
CA TYR A 285 36.19 -7.24 -1.83
C TYR A 285 35.88 -5.82 -1.36
N ASN A 286 35.70 -4.91 -2.33
CA ASN A 286 35.08 -3.61 -2.06
C ASN A 286 33.58 -3.83 -1.84
N VAL A 287 33.14 -3.68 -0.60
CA VAL A 287 31.74 -3.86 -0.19
C VAL A 287 31.07 -2.49 -0.09
N THR A 288 29.93 -2.34 -0.74
CA THR A 288 29.01 -1.22 -0.56
C THR A 288 27.70 -1.73 0.04
N GLU A 289 27.14 -0.95 0.96
CA GLU A 289 25.91 -1.28 1.66
C GLU A 289 24.74 -0.46 1.12
N TYR A 290 23.64 -1.15 0.80
CA TYR A 290 22.41 -0.54 0.27
C TYR A 290 21.22 -0.92 1.14
N LYS A 291 20.28 0.01 1.34
CA LYS A 291 19.08 -0.26 2.13
C LYS A 291 18.05 -0.98 1.26
N THR A 292 17.25 -1.83 1.90
CA THR A 292 16.02 -2.38 1.28
C THR A 292 15.21 -1.23 0.67
N GLY A 293 14.79 -1.40 -0.58
CA GLY A 293 14.05 -0.40 -1.36
C GLY A 293 14.91 0.61 -2.12
N ASP A 294 16.23 0.63 -1.95
CA ASP A 294 17.11 1.42 -2.79
C ASP A 294 17.18 0.83 -4.21
N TRP A 295 17.41 1.69 -5.20
CA TRP A 295 17.62 1.28 -6.60
C TRP A 295 19.10 1.28 -6.96
N ILE A 296 19.58 0.19 -7.58
CA ILE A 296 20.90 0.08 -8.20
C ILE A 296 20.71 -0.18 -9.70
N GLY A 297 20.70 0.89 -10.50
CA GLY A 297 20.24 0.80 -11.89
C GLY A 297 18.77 0.37 -11.93
N LYS A 298 18.48 -0.77 -12.56
CA LYS A 298 17.13 -1.38 -12.60
C LYS A 298 16.85 -2.39 -11.48
N TRP A 299 17.81 -2.66 -10.60
CA TRP A 299 17.63 -3.62 -9.52
C TRP A 299 17.13 -2.93 -8.25
N LEU A 300 15.94 -3.30 -7.79
CA LEU A 300 15.40 -2.89 -6.50
C LEU A 300 15.97 -3.80 -5.41
N VAL A 301 16.63 -3.21 -4.41
CA VAL A 301 17.23 -3.96 -3.29
C VAL A 301 16.11 -4.63 -2.48
N PRO A 302 16.09 -5.96 -2.35
CA PRO A 302 15.02 -6.68 -1.67
C PRO A 302 15.08 -6.53 -0.15
N GLU A 303 14.02 -7.00 0.52
CA GLU A 303 14.00 -7.15 1.97
C GLU A 303 15.11 -8.09 2.47
N LYS A 304 15.53 -7.96 3.72
CA LYS A 304 16.23 -9.07 4.41
C LYS A 304 15.26 -10.23 4.54
N TRP A 305 15.79 -11.45 4.48
CA TRP A 305 15.03 -12.68 4.67
C TRP A 305 15.72 -13.58 5.69
N VAL A 306 14.96 -14.06 6.67
CA VAL A 306 15.42 -15.00 7.69
C VAL A 306 14.49 -16.21 7.67
N CYS A 307 15.06 -17.41 7.62
CA CYS A 307 14.31 -18.66 7.69
C CYS A 307 14.60 -19.34 9.02
N HIS A 308 13.57 -19.50 9.85
CA HIS A 308 13.66 -20.12 11.17
C HIS A 308 13.43 -21.63 11.12
N GLU A 309 12.52 -22.06 10.25
CA GLU A 309 12.16 -23.46 10.08
C GLU A 309 11.70 -23.72 8.65
N ALA A 310 12.09 -24.87 8.09
CA ALA A 310 11.57 -25.35 6.82
C ALA A 310 11.50 -26.88 6.85
N LYS A 311 10.30 -27.43 6.62
CA LYS A 311 10.02 -28.86 6.54
C LYS A 311 8.98 -29.14 5.47
N LEU A 312 9.34 -29.99 4.51
CA LEU A 312 8.43 -30.69 3.62
C LEU A 312 8.28 -32.11 4.14
N MET A 313 7.06 -32.56 4.40
CA MET A 313 6.77 -33.88 4.95
C MET A 313 5.66 -34.59 4.16
N ASP A 314 5.74 -35.91 4.12
CA ASP A 314 4.60 -36.75 3.73
C ASP A 314 3.52 -36.80 4.84
N LEU A 315 2.44 -37.53 4.62
CA LEU A 315 1.35 -37.66 5.61
C LEU A 315 1.69 -38.58 6.78
N ASP A 316 2.71 -39.42 6.64
CA ASP A 316 3.21 -40.30 7.70
C ASP A 316 4.17 -39.54 8.66
N GLY A 317 4.51 -38.29 8.31
CA GLY A 317 5.38 -37.44 9.10
C GLY A 317 6.87 -37.57 8.75
N ASN A 318 7.22 -38.32 7.71
CA ASN A 318 8.60 -38.40 7.26
C ASN A 318 9.01 -37.08 6.60
N ILE A 319 10.19 -36.59 6.97
CA ILE A 319 10.74 -35.36 6.40
C ILE A 319 11.38 -35.68 5.05
N LEU A 320 10.85 -35.07 4.00
CA LEU A 320 11.31 -35.20 2.62
C LEU A 320 12.36 -34.14 2.26
N SER A 321 12.23 -32.92 2.78
CA SER A 321 13.21 -31.85 2.60
C SER A 321 13.17 -30.84 3.74
N ILE A 322 14.34 -30.30 4.07
CA ILE A 322 14.52 -29.16 4.98
C ILE A 322 15.12 -27.93 4.29
N THR A 323 15.25 -27.98 2.96
CA THR A 323 15.90 -26.93 2.17
C THR A 323 14.83 -26.12 1.42
N PRO A 324 14.43 -24.96 1.94
CA PRO A 324 13.50 -24.08 1.23
C PRO A 324 14.23 -23.42 0.05
N LYS A 325 13.47 -22.95 -0.93
CA LYS A 325 13.98 -21.95 -1.89
C LYS A 325 14.30 -20.67 -1.11
N LEU A 326 15.41 -20.01 -1.43
CA LEU A 326 15.78 -18.76 -0.73
C LEU A 326 14.72 -17.70 -1.01
N TYR A 327 14.41 -16.87 0.00
CA TYR A 327 13.31 -15.89 -0.05
C TYR A 327 11.91 -16.52 -0.16
N SER A 328 11.73 -17.77 0.25
CA SER A 328 10.39 -18.37 0.33
C SER A 328 9.50 -17.63 1.32
N MET A 329 8.23 -17.48 0.97
CA MET A 329 7.19 -17.00 1.88
C MET A 329 6.89 -18.02 2.99
N SER A 330 6.47 -17.50 4.15
CA SER A 330 5.99 -18.32 5.25
C SER A 330 4.72 -19.06 4.84
N ILE A 331 4.63 -20.34 5.19
CA ILE A 331 3.51 -21.22 4.85
C ILE A 331 3.41 -22.32 5.90
N ASP A 332 2.19 -22.64 6.34
CA ASP A 332 1.95 -23.76 7.24
C ASP A 332 0.63 -24.46 6.89
N LYS A 333 0.61 -25.20 5.77
CA LYS A 333 -0.63 -25.84 5.26
C LYS A 333 -0.40 -27.24 4.69
N LYS A 334 -1.48 -27.99 4.58
CA LYS A 334 -1.54 -29.22 3.78
C LYS A 334 -1.78 -28.81 2.33
N VAL A 335 -0.98 -29.32 1.39
CA VAL A 335 -1.06 -29.01 -0.04
C VAL A 335 -1.29 -30.27 -0.86
N SER A 336 -1.95 -30.12 -2.00
CA SER A 336 -2.07 -31.23 -2.96
C SER A 336 -0.74 -31.50 -3.67
N LEU A 337 -0.55 -32.71 -4.20
CA LEU A 337 0.58 -33.06 -5.06
C LEU A 337 0.70 -32.10 -6.27
N LYS A 338 -0.44 -31.73 -6.86
CA LYS A 338 -0.49 -30.79 -7.98
C LYS A 338 0.07 -29.42 -7.58
N GLU A 339 -0.38 -28.91 -6.44
CA GLU A 339 0.11 -27.64 -5.92
C GLU A 339 1.60 -27.73 -5.59
N LEU A 340 2.01 -28.71 -4.79
CA LEU A 340 3.40 -28.90 -4.37
C LEU A 340 4.37 -28.92 -5.57
N LYS A 341 4.02 -29.63 -6.64
CA LYS A 341 4.86 -29.70 -7.85
C LYS A 341 5.16 -28.34 -8.47
N MET A 342 4.26 -27.35 -8.37
CA MET A 342 4.51 -25.98 -8.85
C MET A 342 5.57 -25.27 -8.00
N HIS A 343 5.76 -25.69 -6.76
CA HIS A 343 6.64 -25.07 -5.76
C HIS A 343 7.95 -25.81 -5.52
N LEU A 344 8.22 -26.91 -6.23
CA LEU A 344 9.50 -27.63 -6.12
C LEU A 344 10.54 -27.18 -7.15
N SER A 345 11.82 -27.43 -6.85
CA SER A 345 12.92 -27.42 -7.81
C SER A 345 13.98 -28.42 -7.39
N GLU A 346 14.76 -28.94 -8.34
CA GLU A 346 15.88 -29.84 -8.00
C GLU A 346 17.10 -29.10 -7.46
N GLU A 347 17.22 -27.80 -7.77
CA GLU A 347 18.33 -26.95 -7.35
C GLU A 347 17.84 -25.76 -6.52
N VAL A 348 18.75 -25.16 -5.74
CA VAL A 348 18.48 -23.93 -5.00
C VAL A 348 18.11 -22.81 -5.96
N ARG A 349 16.92 -22.26 -5.77
CA ARG A 349 16.43 -21.07 -6.48
C ARG A 349 16.16 -19.96 -5.48
N ILE A 350 16.24 -18.73 -5.97
CA ILE A 350 15.98 -17.53 -5.18
C ILE A 350 14.72 -16.87 -5.71
N LEU A 351 13.86 -16.48 -4.78
CA LEU A 351 12.50 -15.99 -5.05
C LEU A 351 12.33 -14.51 -4.65
N TYR A 352 13.41 -13.75 -4.47
CA TYR A 352 13.30 -12.36 -3.96
C TYR A 352 12.50 -11.44 -4.92
N ASP A 353 12.53 -11.73 -6.21
CA ASP A 353 11.77 -11.08 -7.28
C ASP A 353 10.43 -11.78 -7.57
N LYS A 354 10.20 -12.97 -7.00
CA LYS A 354 9.10 -13.88 -7.30
C LYS A 354 8.46 -14.36 -6.01
N ARG A 355 7.69 -13.49 -5.37
CA ARG A 355 7.01 -13.76 -4.09
C ARG A 355 6.25 -15.08 -4.15
N ASP A 356 6.84 -16.10 -3.55
CA ASP A 356 6.25 -17.43 -3.48
C ASP A 356 6.95 -18.27 -2.42
N TRP A 357 6.43 -19.46 -2.14
CA TRP A 357 7.08 -20.46 -1.31
C TRP A 357 7.61 -21.61 -2.16
N GLY A 358 8.56 -22.38 -1.63
CA GLY A 358 8.95 -23.63 -2.24
C GLY A 358 10.11 -24.34 -1.58
N PHE A 359 10.36 -25.56 -2.06
CA PHE A 359 11.44 -26.43 -1.56
C PHE A 359 12.36 -26.86 -2.69
N VAL A 360 13.61 -27.09 -2.31
CA VAL A 360 14.54 -27.88 -3.10
C VAL A 360 14.31 -29.35 -2.74
N PHE A 361 13.92 -30.15 -3.71
CA PHE A 361 13.66 -31.57 -3.51
C PHE A 361 13.95 -32.35 -4.79
N LYS A 362 14.70 -33.44 -4.64
CA LYS A 362 15.01 -34.39 -5.70
C LYS A 362 14.60 -35.78 -5.23
N GLY A 363 13.47 -36.25 -5.70
CA GLY A 363 12.89 -37.52 -5.28
C GLY A 363 11.52 -37.75 -5.89
N ARG A 364 10.92 -38.91 -5.58
CA ARG A 364 9.55 -39.25 -6.00
C ARG A 364 8.56 -38.83 -4.93
N LEU A 365 7.37 -38.43 -5.39
CA LEU A 365 6.24 -38.05 -4.57
C LEU A 365 5.08 -38.98 -4.94
N GLU A 366 4.65 -39.83 -4.01
CA GLU A 366 3.71 -40.92 -4.27
C GLU A 366 2.33 -40.70 -3.64
N GLN A 367 2.24 -39.78 -2.67
CA GLN A 367 0.99 -39.41 -1.99
C GLN A 367 0.28 -38.24 -2.68
N ASP A 368 -1.03 -38.13 -2.46
CA ASP A 368 -1.88 -37.06 -3.01
C ASP A 368 -1.71 -35.72 -2.29
N TYR A 369 -1.23 -35.74 -1.05
CA TYR A 369 -1.07 -34.55 -0.22
C TYR A 369 0.21 -34.60 0.62
N TYR A 370 0.69 -33.41 0.99
CA TYR A 370 1.90 -33.22 1.78
C TYR A 370 1.69 -32.10 2.80
N ARG A 371 2.46 -32.15 3.89
CA ARG A 371 2.53 -31.04 4.86
C ARG A 371 3.74 -30.18 4.53
N VAL A 372 3.50 -28.88 4.35
CA VAL A 372 4.52 -27.89 4.05
C VAL A 372 4.57 -26.87 5.18
N ILE A 373 5.74 -26.72 5.77
CA ILE A 373 6.04 -25.73 6.80
C ILE A 373 7.27 -24.94 6.37
N ILE A 374 7.12 -23.63 6.20
CA ILE A 374 8.22 -22.67 6.15
C ILE A 374 7.85 -21.56 7.13
N LYS A 375 8.71 -21.30 8.11
CA LYS A 375 8.61 -20.13 8.98
C LYS A 375 9.74 -19.19 8.63
N SER A 376 9.39 -18.07 8.01
CA SER A 376 10.35 -17.08 7.56
C SER A 376 9.82 -15.68 7.75
N ASP A 377 10.73 -14.74 8.00
CA ASP A 377 10.45 -13.32 8.12
C ASP A 377 11.12 -12.53 7.00
N PHE A 378 10.44 -11.49 6.56
CA PHE A 378 11.00 -10.43 5.71
C PHE A 378 10.99 -9.12 6.48
N GLY A 379 12.00 -8.29 6.30
CA GLY A 379 12.05 -6.99 6.95
C GLY A 379 13.06 -6.05 6.31
N PHE A 380 13.02 -4.80 6.74
CA PHE A 380 13.95 -3.79 6.29
C PHE A 380 15.35 -4.03 6.85
N GLY A 381 16.37 -3.76 6.05
CA GLY A 381 17.74 -3.68 6.51
C GLY A 381 18.70 -3.34 5.38
N THR A 382 19.97 -3.70 5.61
CA THR A 382 21.05 -3.40 4.67
C THR A 382 21.54 -4.66 3.94
N ILE A 383 21.68 -4.59 2.62
CA ILE A 383 22.24 -5.63 1.76
C ILE A 383 23.62 -5.20 1.27
N LYS A 384 24.59 -6.11 1.39
CA LYS A 384 25.96 -5.92 0.91
C LYS A 384 26.04 -6.23 -0.58
N VAL A 385 26.62 -5.32 -1.34
CA VAL A 385 26.90 -5.47 -2.77
C VAL A 385 28.40 -5.32 -2.99
N ILE A 386 28.97 -6.22 -3.78
CA ILE A 386 30.38 -6.18 -4.15
C ILE A 386 30.55 -5.96 -5.64
N ASP A 387 31.63 -5.27 -5.98
CA ASP A 387 32.12 -5.14 -7.34
C ASP A 387 33.21 -6.19 -7.61
N LYS A 388 33.00 -7.01 -8.65
CA LYS A 388 33.97 -8.00 -9.10
C LYS A 388 34.17 -7.85 -10.61
N LYS A 389 35.25 -7.17 -10.99
CA LYS A 389 35.48 -6.71 -12.38
C LYS A 389 34.30 -5.84 -12.83
N ASP A 390 33.76 -6.04 -14.03
CA ASP A 390 32.63 -5.27 -14.59
C ASP A 390 31.24 -5.80 -14.18
N ARG A 391 31.13 -6.47 -13.02
CA ARG A 391 29.89 -7.10 -12.54
C ARG A 391 29.67 -6.82 -11.06
N LYS A 392 28.40 -6.57 -10.72
CA LYS A 392 27.93 -6.41 -9.34
C LYS A 392 27.29 -7.70 -8.83
N TYR A 393 27.53 -7.98 -7.55
CA TYR A 393 26.95 -9.13 -6.86
C TYR A 393 26.37 -8.71 -5.50
N ALA A 394 25.12 -9.05 -5.24
CA ALA A 394 24.47 -8.85 -3.94
C ALA A 394 24.63 -10.10 -3.06
N PHE A 395 24.86 -9.90 -1.77
CA PHE A 395 24.90 -10.97 -0.79
C PHE A 395 23.52 -11.16 -0.16
N LEU A 396 22.80 -12.18 -0.65
CA LEU A 396 21.42 -12.48 -0.28
C LEU A 396 21.35 -13.86 0.35
N ALA A 397 20.82 -13.95 1.59
CA ALA A 397 20.68 -15.22 2.32
C ALA A 397 21.94 -16.10 2.27
N ASN A 398 23.09 -15.51 2.61
CA ASN A 398 24.41 -16.13 2.59
C ASN A 398 24.91 -16.60 1.20
N SER A 399 24.30 -16.13 0.12
CA SER A 399 24.64 -16.46 -1.26
C SER A 399 25.00 -15.20 -2.05
N MET A 400 26.02 -15.30 -2.92
CA MET A 400 26.46 -14.20 -3.76
C MET A 400 25.76 -14.26 -5.12
N ILE A 401 24.89 -13.29 -5.38
CA ILE A 401 23.97 -13.29 -6.53
C ILE A 401 24.36 -12.19 -7.48
N ARG A 402 24.60 -12.54 -8.74
CA ARG A 402 24.85 -11.54 -9.78
C ARG A 402 23.59 -10.70 -9.95
N ILE A 403 23.74 -9.38 -9.85
CA ILE A 403 22.65 -8.44 -10.11
C ILE A 403 22.87 -7.76 -11.46
N ASP A 404 21.78 -7.50 -12.18
CA ASP A 404 21.81 -6.71 -13.41
C ASP A 404 21.48 -5.25 -13.09
N THR A 405 22.43 -4.37 -13.36
CA THR A 405 22.33 -2.94 -13.06
C THR A 405 22.30 -2.09 -14.32
N LYS A 406 22.22 -2.69 -15.52
CA LYS A 406 22.17 -1.93 -16.77
C LYS A 406 20.81 -1.24 -16.91
N VAL A 407 20.86 0.06 -17.23
CA VAL A 407 19.70 0.92 -17.52
C VAL A 407 19.21 0.68 -18.93
#